data_AF-A0A967SPN2-F1
#
_entry.id   AF-A0A967SPN2-F1
#
_cell.length_a   1.000
_cell.length_b   1.000
_cell.length_c   1.000
_cell.angle_alpha   90.00
_cell.angle_beta   90.00
_cell.angle_gamma   90.00
#
_symmetry.space_group_name_H-M   'P 1'
#
loop_
_entity.id
_entity.type
_entity.pdbx_description
1 polymer ?
#
loop_
_entity_poly.entity_id
_entity_poly.type
_entity_poly.pdbx_seq_one_letter_code
_entity_poly.pdbx_strand_id
1 'polypeptide(L)' 'MRDTLVLRVTASGEAAAWRRATMNAQVQGRIMELLVRENQRVVEDALLLAVDDTEYQLNVETAEAGLRQA' A
#
# COMPACT_ATOMS: atom_id res chain seq x y z
N MET A 1 -33.10 -40.53 -32.61
CA MET A 1 -32.17 -39.41 -32.76
C MET A 1 -32.23 -38.57 -31.50
N ARG A 2 -31.09 -38.19 -30.93
CA ARG A 2 -31.01 -37.27 -29.78
C ARG A 2 -30.46 -35.95 -30.29
N ASP A 3 -31.31 -34.95 -30.39
CA ASP A 3 -30.88 -33.57 -30.63
C ASP A 3 -30.54 -32.91 -29.30
N THR A 4 -29.42 -32.18 -29.27
CA THR A 4 -29.00 -31.40 -28.11
C THR A 4 -29.17 -29.92 -28.43
N LEU A 5 -30.06 -29.25 -27.69
CA LEU A 5 -30.21 -27.81 -27.76
C LEU A 5 -29.18 -27.15 -26.84
N VAL A 6 -28.39 -26.23 -27.40
CA VAL A 6 -27.45 -25.41 -26.64
C VAL A 6 -27.92 -23.96 -26.67
N LEU A 7 -28.20 -23.40 -25.50
CA LEU A 7 -28.55 -22.00 -25.32
C LEU A 7 -27.34 -21.25 -24.74
N ARG A 8 -26.93 -20.17 -25.40
CA ARG A 8 -25.88 -19.26 -24.90
C ARG A 8 -26.55 -17.97 -24.44
N VAL A 9 -26.27 -17.57 -23.22
CA VAL A 9 -26.64 -16.25 -22.68
C VAL A 9 -25.37 -15.43 -22.55
N THR A 10 -25.41 -14.20 -23.03
CA THR A 10 -24.31 -13.23 -22.92
C THR A 10 -24.76 -12.06 -22.07
N ALA A 11 -23.89 -11.61 -21.17
CA ALA A 11 -24.06 -10.40 -20.39
C ALA A 11 -22.78 -9.56 -20.47
N SER A 12 -22.93 -8.24 -20.39
CA SER A 12 -21.79 -7.32 -20.29
C SER A 12 -21.25 -7.33 -18.87
N GLY A 13 -19.92 -7.30 -18.73
CA GLY A 13 -19.25 -7.17 -17.45
C GLY A 13 -17.90 -6.50 -17.64
N GLU A 14 -17.44 -5.79 -16.61
CA GLU A 14 -16.13 -5.13 -16.59
C GLU A 14 -15.21 -5.87 -15.61
N ALA A 15 -13.96 -6.05 -16.01
CA ALA A 15 -12.95 -6.59 -15.11
C ALA A 15 -12.57 -5.54 -14.07
N ALA A 16 -12.64 -5.92 -12.78
CA ALA A 16 -12.23 -5.08 -11.67
C ALA A 16 -11.10 -5.74 -10.88
N ALA A 17 -10.27 -4.92 -10.24
CA ALA A 17 -9.25 -5.42 -9.33
C ALA A 17 -9.92 -6.12 -8.13
N TRP A 18 -9.43 -7.31 -7.79
CA TRP A 18 -9.89 -8.03 -6.59
C TRP A 18 -9.71 -7.21 -5.30
N ARG A 19 -8.61 -6.46 -5.22
CA ARG A 19 -8.31 -5.53 -4.13
C ARG A 19 -7.65 -4.28 -4.69
N ARG A 20 -8.05 -3.12 -4.15
CA ARG A 20 -7.43 -1.82 -4.42
C ARG A 20 -7.13 -1.14 -3.09
N ALA A 21 -5.93 -0.58 -2.97
CA ALA A 21 -5.52 0.21 -1.81
C ALA A 21 -4.96 1.54 -2.30
N THR A 22 -5.38 2.63 -1.64
CA THR A 22 -4.79 3.95 -1.82
C THR A 22 -3.88 4.21 -0.63
N MET A 23 -2.60 4.47 -0.88
CA MET A 23 -1.67 4.85 0.18
C MET A 23 -1.69 6.36 0.38
N ASN A 24 -1.81 6.77 1.63
CA ASN A 24 -1.68 8.14 2.06
C ASN A 24 -0.52 8.23 3.06
N ALA A 25 0.20 9.35 3.06
CA ALA A 25 1.21 9.59 4.08
C ALA A 25 0.53 9.73 5.46
N GLN A 26 0.96 8.93 6.43
CA GLN A 26 0.45 8.99 7.81
C GLN A 26 1.13 10.11 8.62
N VAL A 27 2.30 10.55 8.16
CA VAL A 27 3.15 11.55 8.79
C VAL A 27 3.48 12.65 7.79
N GLN A 28 3.76 13.84 8.30
CA GLN A 28 4.25 14.94 7.50
C GLN A 28 5.77 14.84 7.40
N GLY A 29 6.33 15.13 6.24
CA GLY A 29 7.78 15.15 6.07
C GLY A 29 8.17 15.17 4.60
N ARG A 30 9.45 15.45 4.36
CA ARG A 30 10.02 15.44 3.01
C ARG A 30 10.26 14.00 2.58
N ILE A 31 9.86 13.66 1.35
CA ILE A 31 10.26 12.40 0.73
C ILE A 31 11.76 12.46 0.43
N MET A 32 12.51 11.55 1.05
CA MET A 32 13.96 11.40 0.85
C MET A 32 14.24 10.47 -0.32
N GLU A 33 13.50 9.36 -0.39
CA GLU A 33 13.66 8.37 -1.46
C GLU A 33 12.31 7.80 -1.91
N LEU A 34 12.21 7.53 -3.22
CA LEU A 34 11.12 6.79 -3.82
C LEU A 34 11.68 5.49 -4.42
N LEU A 35 11.31 4.36 -3.84
CA LEU A 35 11.91 3.04 -4.12
C LEU A 35 11.04 2.18 -5.05
N VAL A 36 10.00 2.78 -5.62
CA VAL A 36 9.04 2.12 -6.51
C VAL A 36 8.84 2.95 -7.77
N ARG A 37 8.61 2.27 -8.89
CA ARG A 37 8.23 2.88 -10.17
C ARG A 37 6.76 2.61 -10.48
N GLU A 38 6.19 3.43 -11.34
CA GLU A 38 4.83 3.20 -11.84
C GLU A 38 4.71 1.79 -12.45
N ASN A 39 3.58 1.14 -12.16
CA ASN A 39 3.26 -0.22 -12.60
C ASN A 39 4.24 -1.32 -12.13
N GLN A 40 5.15 -1.00 -11.21
CA GLN A 40 6.03 -1.99 -10.61
C GLN A 40 5.23 -2.92 -9.69
N ARG A 41 5.47 -4.23 -9.81
CA ARG A 41 4.96 -5.22 -8.86
C ARG A 41 5.75 -5.11 -7.55
N VAL A 42 5.01 -5.00 -6.45
CA VAL A 42 5.55 -4.99 -5.09
C VAL A 42 4.94 -6.13 -4.29
N VAL A 43 5.63 -6.55 -3.24
CA VAL A 43 5.15 -7.55 -2.29
C VAL A 43 4.69 -6.86 -1.01
N GLU A 44 4.00 -7.60 -0.16
CA GLU A 44 3.66 -7.13 1.19
C GLU A 44 4.93 -6.72 1.95
N ASP A 45 4.80 -5.67 2.77
CA ASP A 45 5.89 -5.08 3.57
C ASP A 45 7.09 -4.53 2.79
N ALA A 46 7.00 -4.41 1.47
CA ALA A 46 8.04 -3.75 0.69
C ALA A 46 8.16 -2.27 1.05
N LEU A 47 9.39 -1.80 1.27
CA LEU A 47 9.66 -0.37 1.46
C LEU A 47 9.46 0.37 0.14
N LEU A 48 8.47 1.26 0.09
CA LEU A 48 8.08 1.97 -1.14
C LEU A 48 8.64 3.39 -1.21
N LEU A 49 8.79 4.04 -0.06
CA LEU A 49 9.31 5.39 0.07
C LEU A 49 9.96 5.57 1.45
N ALA A 50 10.89 6.50 1.55
CA ALA A 50 11.46 6.96 2.81
C ALA A 50 11.09 8.44 3.01
N VAL A 51 10.58 8.78 4.20
CA VAL A 51 10.34 10.15 4.64
C VAL A 51 11.44 10.52 5.62
N ASP A 52 11.86 11.78 5.62
CA ASP A 52 12.75 12.32 6.65
C ASP A 52 12.11 12.14 8.04
N ASP A 53 12.75 11.31 8.86
CA ASP A 53 12.26 10.92 10.18
C ASP A 53 13.05 11.54 11.34
N THR A 54 13.93 12.50 11.06
CA THR A 54 14.82 13.12 12.06
C THR A 54 14.07 13.60 13.31
N GLU A 55 13.01 14.39 13.11
CA GLU A 55 12.18 14.89 14.22
C GLU A 55 11.42 13.77 14.93
N TYR A 56 11.01 12.73 14.21
CA TYR A 56 10.33 11.58 14.81
C TYR A 56 11.29 10.78 15.70
N GLN A 57 12.53 10.58 15.26
CA GLN A 57 13.57 9.90 16.05
C GLN A 57 13.90 10.70 17.33
N LEU A 58 14.14 12.01 17.21
CA LEU A 58 14.43 12.87 18.37
C LEU A 58 13.32 12.85 19.43
N ASN A 59 12.06 12.83 18.99
CA ASN A 59 10.92 12.77 19.90
C ASN A 59 10.84 11.43 20.64
N VAL A 60 11.13 10.32 19.95
CA VAL A 60 11.19 8.98 20.58
C VAL A 60 12.31 8.94 21.61
N GLU A 61 13.52 9.38 21.25
CA GLU A 61 14.67 9.40 22.17
C GLU A 61 14.40 10.24 23.43
N THR A 62 13.76 11.40 23.26
CA THR A 62 13.37 12.27 24.37
C THR A 62 12.36 11.59 25.29
N ALA A 63 11.34 10.93 24.72
CA ALA A 63 10.33 10.22 25.49
C ALA A 63 10.93 9.03 26.26
N GLU A 64 11.83 8.27 25.64
CA GLU A 64 12.52 7.15 26.28
C GLU A 64 13.47 7.61 27.41
N ALA A 65 14.14 8.74 27.24
CA ALA A 65 14.94 9.35 28.30
C ALA A 65 14.06 9.76 29.49
N GLY A 66 12.90 10.37 29.22
CA GLY A 66 11.92 10.72 30.26
C GLY A 66 11.41 9.49 31.03
N LEU A 67 11.11 8.39 30.34
CA LEU A 67 10.66 7.15 30.97
C LEU A 67 11.73 6.52 31.87
N ARG A 68 13.02 6.61 31.50
CA ARG A 68 14.13 6.08 32.32
C ARG A 68 14.40 6.87 33.59
N GLN A 69 13.94 8.13 33.67
CA GLN A 69 14.14 9.02 34.81
C GLN A 69 12.99 8.99 35.82
N ALA A 70 11.87 8.34 35.49
CA ALA A 70 10.69 8.16 36.35
C ALA A 70 10.79 6.88 37.19
#